data_AF-A0A258TRL7-F1
#
_entry.id   AF-A0A258TRL7-F1
#
_cell.length_a   1.000
_cell.length_b   1.000
_cell.length_c   1.000
_cell.angle_alpha   90.00
_cell.angle_beta   90.00
_cell.angle_gamma   90.00
#
_symmetry.space_group_name_H-M   'P 1'
#
loop_
_entity.id
_entity.type
_entity.pdbx_description
1 polymer ?
#
loop_
_entity_poly.entity_id
_entity_poly.type
_entity_poly.pdbx_seq_one_letter_code
_entity_poly.pdbx_strand_id
1 'polypeptide(L)'
;MLLSRERVFDPILRGIHAWNGLAVLLLILSSQIATWVEFTPEASALWRFHVWTGYALVLGLVARLSWGLHGTEHARVGALWHWRAWWRALRTRRWFVEPVGYGHHPLASAAYLAFYLIVLIMAVTGLALAAIEQGGGPLVAWLGHDLRLKALFKPPHDVLEEFVLGFVVLHIAALILHEVRHGVPMAQAMVSGFQYRKEKE
;
A
#
# COMPACT_ATOMS: atom_id res chain seq x y z
N MET A 1 -18.31 27.94 8.21
CA MET A 1 -17.54 26.90 8.89
C MET A 1 -16.07 27.19 8.66
N LEU A 2 -15.33 27.51 9.72
CA LEU A 2 -13.89 27.80 9.62
C LEU A 2 -13.13 26.48 9.53
N LEU A 3 -12.22 26.39 8.56
CA LEU A 3 -11.31 25.26 8.40
C LEU A 3 -9.93 25.67 8.90
N SER A 4 -9.40 24.92 9.85
CA SER A 4 -7.99 25.00 10.21
C SER A 4 -7.18 24.09 9.29
N ARG A 5 -5.93 24.47 9.01
CA ARG A 5 -5.00 23.67 8.19
C ARG A 5 -3.65 23.54 8.89
N GLU A 6 -3.04 22.37 8.75
CA GLU A 6 -1.69 22.10 9.22
C GLU A 6 -0.89 21.36 8.14
N ARG A 7 0.42 21.60 8.09
CA ARG A 7 1.33 20.88 7.19
C ARG A 7 1.71 19.55 7.84
N VAL A 8 1.03 18.48 7.43
CA VAL A 8 1.13 17.16 8.06
C VAL A 8 2.06 16.24 7.30
N PHE A 9 1.94 16.18 5.96
CA PHE A 9 2.69 15.22 5.15
C PHE A 9 3.82 15.92 4.40
N ASP A 10 5.05 15.49 4.66
CA ASP A 10 6.25 16.00 4.00
C ASP A 10 6.35 15.55 2.53
N PRO A 11 7.07 16.27 1.66
CA PRO A 11 7.13 15.95 0.23
C PRO A 11 7.78 14.60 -0.09
N ILE A 12 8.70 14.11 0.74
CA ILE A 12 9.38 12.83 0.53
C ILE A 12 8.39 11.70 0.78
N LEU A 13 7.65 11.75 1.89
CA LEU A 13 6.58 10.79 2.18
C LEU A 13 5.54 10.74 1.06
N ARG A 14 5.11 11.90 0.56
CA ARG A 14 4.11 11.98 -0.51
C ARG A 14 4.63 11.43 -1.84
N GLY A 15 5.88 11.72 -2.18
CA GLY A 15 6.54 11.17 -3.37
C GLY A 15 6.65 9.64 -3.29
N ILE A 16 7.11 9.11 -2.15
CA ILE A 16 7.20 7.66 -1.92
C ILE A 16 5.82 7.00 -1.97
N HIS A 17 4.79 7.64 -1.38
CA HIS A 17 3.43 7.14 -1.46
C HIS A 17 2.91 7.09 -2.91
N ALA A 18 3.11 8.16 -3.68
CA ALA A 18 2.70 8.22 -5.09
C ALA A 18 3.43 7.16 -5.93
N TRP A 19 4.73 6.98 -5.71
CA TRP A 19 5.54 5.94 -6.36
C TRP A 19 4.99 4.54 -6.06
N ASN A 20 4.78 4.21 -4.78
CA ASN A 20 4.28 2.91 -4.36
C ASN A 20 2.85 2.66 -4.86
N GLY A 21 1.99 3.67 -4.76
CA GLY A 21 0.62 3.60 -5.28
C GLY A 21 0.59 3.34 -6.77
N LEU A 22 1.40 4.05 -7.56
CA LEU A 22 1.50 3.83 -9.00
C LEU A 22 2.02 2.43 -9.32
N ALA A 23 3.08 1.98 -8.65
CA ALA A 23 3.65 0.65 -8.86
C ALA A 23 2.63 -0.46 -8.54
N VAL A 24 1.88 -0.33 -7.44
CA VAL A 24 0.80 -1.27 -7.09
C VAL A 24 -0.29 -1.30 -8.17
N LEU A 25 -0.73 -0.14 -8.65
CA LEU A 25 -1.74 -0.08 -9.72
C LEU A 25 -1.23 -0.74 -11.01
N LEU A 26 0.01 -0.47 -11.41
CA LEU A 26 0.62 -1.06 -12.60
C LEU A 26 0.82 -2.59 -12.46
N LEU A 27 1.15 -3.07 -11.26
CA LEU A 27 1.26 -4.50 -10.98
C LEU A 27 -0.08 -5.21 -11.14
N ILE A 28 -1.15 -4.65 -10.55
CA ILE A 28 -2.53 -5.18 -10.70
C ILE A 28 -2.95 -5.15 -12.17
N LEU A 29 -2.77 -4.03 -12.87
CA LEU A 29 -3.19 -3.94 -14.26
C LEU A 29 -2.42 -4.92 -15.14
N SER A 30 -1.10 -5.04 -14.95
CA SER A 30 -0.29 -5.96 -15.74
C SER A 30 -0.63 -7.43 -15.49
N SER A 31 -0.87 -7.86 -14.24
CA SER A 31 -1.28 -9.24 -13.94
C SER A 31 -2.65 -9.56 -14.52
N GLN A 32 -3.62 -8.67 -14.34
CA GLN A 32 -5.00 -8.87 -14.81
C GLN A 32 -5.09 -8.89 -16.33
N ILE A 33 -4.40 -7.97 -17.01
CA ILE A 33 -4.36 -7.95 -18.48
C ILE A 33 -3.61 -9.17 -19.01
N ALA A 34 -2.46 -9.53 -18.44
CA ALA A 34 -1.69 -10.70 -18.87
C ALA A 34 -2.49 -12.00 -18.75
N THR A 35 -3.30 -12.12 -17.70
CA THR A 35 -4.22 -13.23 -17.49
C THR A 35 -5.40 -13.19 -18.46
N TRP A 36 -5.92 -12.01 -18.79
CA TRP A 36 -7.02 -11.87 -19.75
C TRP A 36 -6.61 -12.21 -21.19
N VAL A 37 -5.38 -11.86 -21.60
CA VAL A 37 -4.83 -12.18 -22.93
C VAL A 37 -3.95 -13.43 -22.91
N GLU A 38 -4.23 -14.38 -22.01
CA GLU A 38 -3.42 -15.59 -21.87
C GLU A 38 -3.20 -16.29 -23.24
N PHE A 39 -2.01 -16.88 -23.43
CA PHE A 39 -1.56 -17.52 -24.67
C PHE A 39 -1.18 -16.61 -25.85
N THR A 40 -1.05 -15.30 -25.62
CA THR A 40 -0.53 -14.34 -26.61
C THR A 40 0.94 -13.98 -26.37
N PRO A 41 1.70 -13.57 -27.41
CA PRO A 41 3.04 -13.00 -27.23
C PRO A 41 3.05 -11.78 -26.30
N GLU A 42 2.00 -10.98 -26.33
CA GLU A 42 1.79 -9.79 -25.51
C GLU A 42 1.73 -10.14 -24.01
N ALA A 43 1.13 -11.27 -23.64
CA ALA A 43 1.12 -11.75 -22.25
C ALA A 43 2.53 -11.89 -21.67
N SER A 44 3.48 -12.41 -22.47
CA SER A 44 4.88 -12.52 -22.04
C SER A 44 5.54 -11.16 -21.81
N ALA A 45 5.19 -10.15 -22.60
CA ALA A 45 5.67 -8.79 -22.39
C ALA A 45 5.10 -8.17 -21.11
N LEU A 46 3.80 -8.39 -20.85
CA LEU A 46 3.13 -7.93 -19.64
C LEU A 46 3.71 -8.58 -18.38
N TRP A 47 4.03 -9.89 -18.39
CA TRP A 47 4.68 -10.54 -17.26
C TRP A 47 6.11 -10.02 -16.99
N ARG A 48 6.88 -9.70 -18.04
CA ARG A 48 8.17 -9.02 -17.87
C ARG A 48 7.98 -7.63 -17.26
N PHE A 49 7.02 -6.86 -17.75
CA PHE A 49 6.68 -5.55 -17.20
C PHE A 49 6.23 -5.64 -15.74
N HIS A 50 5.43 -6.65 -15.40
CA HIS A 50 5.01 -6.94 -14.02
C HIS A 50 6.22 -7.15 -13.11
N VAL A 51 7.18 -7.99 -13.50
CA VAL A 51 8.38 -8.24 -12.68
C VAL A 51 9.25 -6.99 -12.51
N TRP A 52 9.48 -6.22 -13.58
CA TRP A 52 10.22 -4.95 -13.47
C TRP A 52 9.52 -3.93 -12.58
N THR A 53 8.19 -3.83 -12.69
CA THR A 53 7.36 -3.00 -11.80
C THR A 53 7.42 -3.52 -10.36
N GLY A 54 7.52 -4.83 -10.17
CA GLY A 54 7.75 -5.47 -8.88
C GLY A 54 9.06 -5.00 -8.24
N TYR A 55 10.16 -4.96 -9.00
CA TYR A 55 11.42 -4.40 -8.50
C TYR A 55 11.31 -2.91 -8.15
N ALA A 56 10.56 -2.13 -8.95
CA ALA A 56 10.29 -0.73 -8.63
C ALA A 56 9.47 -0.57 -7.34
N LEU A 57 8.48 -1.44 -7.09
CA LEU A 57 7.74 -1.48 -5.84
C LEU A 57 8.65 -1.85 -4.67
N VAL A 58 9.51 -2.87 -4.80
CA VAL A 58 10.46 -3.24 -3.73
C VAL A 58 11.36 -2.06 -3.35
N LEU A 59 11.90 -1.34 -4.34
CA LEU A 59 12.69 -0.13 -4.07
C LEU A 59 11.88 0.93 -3.31
N GLY A 60 10.65 1.19 -3.73
CA GLY A 60 9.76 2.14 -3.09
C GLY A 60 9.31 1.72 -1.68
N LEU A 61 9.17 0.41 -1.43
CA LEU A 61 8.92 -0.13 -0.09
C LEU A 61 10.13 0.06 0.82
N VAL A 62 11.34 -0.24 0.34
CA VAL A 62 12.58 0.01 1.10
C VAL A 62 12.71 1.50 1.43
N ALA A 63 12.42 2.38 0.47
CA ALA A 63 12.38 3.83 0.71
C ALA A 63 11.34 4.19 1.78
N ARG A 64 10.13 3.61 1.71
CA ARG A 64 9.05 3.88 2.67
C ARG A 64 9.38 3.39 4.08
N LEU A 65 9.97 2.21 4.20
CA LEU A 65 10.36 1.64 5.50
C LEU A 65 11.49 2.45 6.12
N SER A 66 12.51 2.81 5.33
CA SER A 66 13.58 3.72 5.75
C SER A 66 13.02 5.06 6.22
N TRP A 67 12.09 5.67 5.46
CA TRP A 67 11.42 6.91 5.86
C TRP A 67 10.48 6.71 7.06
N GLY A 68 9.97 5.50 7.28
CA GLY A 68 9.18 5.15 8.46
C GLY A 68 9.99 5.06 9.75
N LEU A 69 11.32 4.94 9.65
CA LEU A 69 12.24 4.94 10.78
C LEU A 69 12.81 6.34 11.03
N HIS A 70 13.22 7.04 9.97
CA HIS A 70 13.98 8.29 10.06
C HIS A 70 13.20 9.56 9.68
N GLY A 71 12.00 9.41 9.10
CA GLY A 71 11.23 10.53 8.58
C GLY A 71 10.58 11.41 9.66
N THR A 72 9.74 12.32 9.17
CA THR A 72 8.97 13.26 9.99
C THR A 72 7.99 12.53 10.90
N GLU A 73 7.48 13.22 11.93
CA GLU A 73 6.60 12.65 12.95
C GLU A 73 5.47 11.80 12.34
N HIS A 74 4.73 12.34 11.38
CA HIS A 74 3.60 11.65 10.73
C HIS A 74 4.02 10.58 9.72
N ALA A 75 5.28 10.53 9.30
CA ALA A 75 5.80 9.48 8.42
C ALA A 75 6.19 8.20 9.17
N ARG A 76 6.48 8.31 10.47
CA ARG A 76 7.04 7.21 11.27
C ARG A 76 6.05 6.07 11.47
N VAL A 77 6.56 4.85 11.56
CA VAL A 77 5.74 3.66 11.87
C VAL A 77 5.03 3.82 13.23
N GLY A 78 5.70 4.47 14.19
CA GLY A 78 5.10 4.79 15.50
C GLY A 78 3.83 5.65 15.41
N ALA A 79 3.74 6.54 14.42
CA ALA A 79 2.55 7.36 14.18
C ALA A 79 1.37 6.57 13.60
N LEU A 80 1.57 5.31 13.20
CA LEU A 80 0.50 4.40 12.80
C LEU A 80 0.04 3.51 13.96
N TRP A 81 0.79 3.43 15.06
CA TRP A 81 0.52 2.50 16.14
C TRP A 81 -0.50 3.06 17.15
N HIS A 82 -1.75 2.63 17.03
CA HIS A 82 -2.86 3.12 17.85
C HIS A 82 -3.66 2.01 18.55
N TRP A 83 -2.96 1.07 19.20
CA TRP A 83 -3.58 -0.11 19.82
C TRP A 83 -4.77 0.20 20.76
N ARG A 84 -4.70 1.30 21.53
CA ARG A 84 -5.79 1.72 22.43
C ARG A 84 -7.05 2.12 21.66
N ALA A 85 -6.88 2.76 20.49
CA ALA A 85 -7.99 3.15 19.63
C ALA A 85 -8.64 1.92 18.99
N TRP A 86 -7.83 0.98 18.50
CA TRP A 86 -8.32 -0.28 17.91
C TRP A 86 -9.08 -1.12 18.94
N TRP A 87 -8.52 -1.26 20.14
CA TRP A 87 -9.16 -1.97 21.25
C TRP A 87 -10.49 -1.33 21.68
N ARG A 88 -10.54 0.01 21.71
CA ARG A 88 -11.77 0.74 22.00
C ARG A 88 -12.82 0.54 20.90
N ALA A 89 -12.42 0.59 19.63
CA ALA A 89 -13.32 0.34 18.50
C ALA A 89 -13.89 -1.08 18.55
N LEU A 90 -13.07 -2.08 18.88
CA LEU A 90 -13.51 -3.47 19.08
C LEU A 90 -14.57 -3.57 20.20
N ARG A 91 -14.31 -2.97 21.37
CA ARG A 91 -15.25 -3.01 22.51
C ARG A 91 -16.55 -2.27 22.25
N THR A 92 -16.49 -1.13 21.57
CA THR A 92 -17.66 -0.26 21.35
C THR A 92 -18.39 -0.54 20.04
N ARG A 93 -17.81 -1.35 19.15
CA ARG A 93 -18.25 -1.60 17.77
C ARG A 93 -18.41 -0.32 16.94
N ARG A 94 -17.72 0.75 17.31
CA ARG A 94 -17.72 2.06 16.62
C ARG A 94 -16.49 2.17 15.75
N TRP A 95 -16.66 1.84 14.47
CA TRP A 95 -15.58 1.81 13.47
C TRP A 95 -15.46 3.07 12.63
N PHE A 96 -16.54 3.85 12.56
CA PHE A 96 -16.60 5.09 11.81
C PHE A 96 -16.74 6.27 12.77
N VAL A 97 -15.61 6.89 13.11
CA VAL A 97 -15.52 8.03 14.02
C VAL A 97 -14.88 9.21 13.32
N GLU A 98 -15.19 10.42 13.78
CA GLU A 98 -14.56 11.62 13.24
C GLU A 98 -13.08 11.69 13.63
N PRO A 99 -12.18 12.12 12.71
CA PRO A 99 -10.77 12.32 13.03
C PRO A 99 -10.57 13.33 14.16
N VAL A 100 -9.89 12.90 15.23
CA VAL A 100 -9.66 13.72 16.44
C VAL A 100 -8.36 14.53 16.38
N GLY A 101 -7.39 14.11 15.55
CA GLY A 101 -6.07 14.74 15.38
C GLY A 101 -5.69 14.94 13.91
N TYR A 102 -4.57 15.63 13.69
CA TYR A 102 -3.87 15.66 12.40
C TYR A 102 -3.06 14.37 12.20
N GLY A 103 -2.76 14.03 10.95
CA GLY A 103 -2.11 12.77 10.58
C GLY A 103 -3.10 11.67 10.21
N HIS A 104 -2.62 10.43 10.30
CA HIS A 104 -3.40 9.26 9.94
C HIS A 104 -4.57 9.03 10.91
N HIS A 105 -5.71 8.58 10.35
CA HIS A 105 -6.86 8.23 11.16
C HIS A 105 -6.55 7.01 12.04
N PRO A 106 -6.69 7.09 13.39
CA PRO A 106 -6.26 6.01 14.28
C PRO A 106 -6.90 4.65 14.03
N LEU A 107 -8.16 4.60 13.57
CA LEU A 107 -8.79 3.32 13.24
C LEU A 107 -8.36 2.78 11.87
N ALA A 108 -8.04 3.67 10.93
CA ALA A 108 -7.58 3.28 9.61
C ALA A 108 -6.13 2.77 9.64
N SER A 109 -5.34 3.20 10.61
CA SER A 109 -3.92 2.82 10.72
C SER A 109 -3.71 1.31 10.90
N ALA A 110 -4.65 0.59 11.51
CA ALA A 110 -4.61 -0.88 11.58
C ALA A 110 -4.66 -1.50 10.18
N ALA A 111 -5.53 -1.00 9.31
CA ALA A 111 -5.63 -1.47 7.93
C ALA A 111 -4.35 -1.13 7.13
N TYR A 112 -3.73 0.03 7.38
CA TYR A 112 -2.46 0.39 6.74
C TYR A 112 -1.32 -0.54 7.16
N LEU A 113 -1.23 -0.88 8.46
CA LEU A 113 -0.23 -1.82 8.96
C LEU A 113 -0.44 -3.24 8.40
N ALA A 114 -1.69 -3.70 8.32
CA ALA A 114 -2.02 -4.97 7.68
C ALA A 114 -1.63 -4.96 6.19
N PHE A 115 -1.91 -3.86 5.48
CA PHE A 115 -1.51 -3.70 4.08
C PHE A 115 0.01 -3.73 3.90
N TYR A 116 0.78 -3.05 4.77
CA TYR A 116 2.25 -3.14 4.72
C TYR A 116 2.75 -4.57 4.89
N LEU A 117 2.17 -5.34 5.81
CA LEU A 117 2.53 -6.75 5.98
C LEU A 117 2.22 -7.58 4.73
N ILE A 118 1.04 -7.40 4.15
CA ILE A 118 0.62 -8.08 2.91
C ILE A 118 1.61 -7.78 1.79
N VAL A 119 1.90 -6.50 1.54
CA VAL A 119 2.78 -6.09 0.44
C VAL A 119 4.23 -6.52 0.68
N LEU A 120 4.69 -6.59 1.94
CA LEU A 120 5.98 -7.17 2.29
C LEU A 120 6.06 -8.67 1.94
N ILE A 121 5.02 -9.43 2.27
CA ILE A 121 4.97 -10.86 1.91
C ILE A 121 4.92 -11.01 0.39
N MET A 122 4.12 -10.20 -0.31
CA MET A 122 4.07 -10.19 -1.77
C MET A 122 5.42 -9.84 -2.41
N ALA A 123 6.17 -8.90 -1.84
CA ALA A 123 7.51 -8.57 -2.31
C ALA A 123 8.44 -9.78 -2.20
N VAL A 124 8.42 -10.50 -1.07
CA VAL A 124 9.25 -11.71 -0.88
C VAL A 124 8.83 -12.81 -1.85
N THR A 125 7.54 -13.12 -1.95
CA THR A 125 7.05 -14.17 -2.85
C THR A 125 7.27 -13.81 -4.32
N GLY A 126 7.10 -12.54 -4.70
CA GLY A 126 7.34 -12.06 -6.06
C GLY A 126 8.82 -12.11 -6.46
N LEU A 127 9.74 -11.71 -5.58
CA LEU A 127 11.18 -11.86 -5.80
C LEU A 127 11.59 -13.33 -5.94
N ALA A 128 10.98 -14.22 -5.15
CA ALA A 128 11.22 -15.66 -5.25
C ALA A 128 10.73 -16.23 -6.58
N LEU A 129 9.52 -15.85 -7.02
CA LEU A 129 8.97 -16.27 -8.31
C LEU A 129 9.79 -15.73 -9.48
N ALA A 130 10.27 -14.49 -9.42
CA ALA A 130 11.15 -13.94 -10.44
C ALA A 130 12.47 -14.75 -10.56
N ALA A 131 13.04 -15.19 -9.43
CA ALA A 131 14.22 -16.05 -9.43
C ALA A 131 13.92 -17.46 -9.98
N ILE A 132 12.83 -18.09 -9.53
CA ILE A 132 12.44 -19.45 -9.92
C ILE A 132 12.07 -19.52 -11.41
N GLU A 133 11.23 -18.61 -11.90
CA GLU A 133 10.65 -18.70 -13.24
C GLU A 133 11.51 -18.00 -14.31
N GLN A 134 12.13 -16.88 -13.97
CA GLN A 134 12.87 -16.06 -14.95
C GLN A 134 14.38 -16.14 -14.77
N GLY A 135 14.88 -16.81 -13.72
CA GLY A 135 16.31 -16.82 -13.41
C GLY A 135 16.86 -15.42 -13.12
N GLY A 136 16.00 -14.50 -12.67
CA GLY A 136 16.32 -13.08 -12.51
C GLY A 136 16.17 -12.57 -11.07
N GLY A 137 16.85 -11.46 -10.78
CA GLY A 137 16.72 -10.76 -9.50
C GLY A 137 17.68 -11.25 -8.41
N PRO A 138 17.57 -10.68 -7.20
CA PRO A 138 18.55 -10.89 -6.13
C PRO A 138 18.53 -12.31 -5.57
N LEU A 139 17.43 -13.07 -5.72
CA LEU A 139 17.28 -14.38 -5.08
C LEU A 139 17.76 -15.57 -5.93
N VAL A 140 18.31 -15.33 -7.13
CA VAL A 140 18.69 -16.37 -8.10
C VAL A 140 19.71 -17.35 -7.54
N ALA A 141 20.67 -16.88 -6.74
CA ALA A 141 21.70 -17.74 -6.15
C ALA A 141 21.12 -18.83 -5.22
N TRP A 142 19.93 -18.62 -4.66
CA TRP A 142 19.29 -19.54 -3.73
C TRP A 142 18.11 -20.31 -4.34
N LEU A 143 17.36 -19.69 -5.25
CA LEU A 143 16.08 -20.23 -5.75
C LEU A 143 16.03 -20.40 -7.27
N GLY A 144 17.08 -20.00 -7.99
CA GLY A 144 17.10 -19.92 -9.45
C GLY A 144 16.69 -21.22 -10.13
N HIS A 145 15.67 -21.16 -10.99
CA HIS A 145 15.18 -22.30 -11.78
C HIS A 145 14.73 -23.54 -11.00
N ASP A 146 14.59 -23.48 -9.66
CA ASP A 146 14.05 -24.58 -8.87
C ASP A 146 12.52 -24.55 -8.86
N LEU A 147 11.94 -25.12 -9.92
CA LEU A 147 10.49 -25.18 -10.10
C LEU A 147 9.75 -25.93 -8.98
N ARG A 148 10.44 -26.76 -8.19
CA ARG A 148 9.83 -27.48 -7.05
C ARG A 148 9.37 -26.52 -5.97
N LEU A 149 10.04 -25.39 -5.83
CA LEU A 149 9.74 -24.37 -4.83
C LEU A 149 8.60 -23.43 -5.26
N LYS A 150 8.20 -23.43 -6.54
CA LYS A 150 7.13 -22.56 -7.06
C LYS A 150 5.84 -22.68 -6.26
N ALA A 151 5.47 -23.89 -5.85
CA ALA A 151 4.25 -24.16 -5.07
C ALA A 151 4.25 -23.51 -3.67
N LEU A 152 5.42 -23.15 -3.12
CA LEU A 152 5.52 -22.44 -1.85
C LEU A 152 5.26 -20.94 -2.00
N PHE A 153 5.58 -20.35 -3.16
CA PHE A 153 5.56 -18.90 -3.34
C PHE A 153 4.39 -18.40 -4.20
N LYS A 154 3.96 -19.18 -5.21
CA LYS A 154 2.89 -18.77 -6.12
C LYS A 154 1.53 -18.64 -5.43
N PRO A 155 1.01 -19.67 -4.72
CA PRO A 155 -0.29 -19.56 -4.06
C PRO A 155 -0.44 -18.37 -3.11
N PRO A 156 0.51 -18.08 -2.18
CA PRO A 156 0.38 -16.89 -1.35
C PRO A 156 0.52 -15.59 -2.15
N HIS A 157 1.31 -15.55 -3.23
CA HIS A 157 1.38 -14.36 -4.07
C HIS A 157 0.04 -14.07 -4.76
N ASP A 158 -0.58 -15.09 -5.36
CA ASP A 158 -1.86 -14.99 -6.06
C ASP A 158 -3.00 -14.61 -5.09
N VAL A 159 -3.09 -15.26 -3.94
CA VAL A 159 -4.12 -14.96 -2.94
C VAL A 159 -3.98 -13.54 -2.38
N LEU A 160 -2.75 -13.10 -2.12
CA LEU A 160 -2.50 -11.75 -1.59
C LEU A 160 -2.80 -10.65 -2.62
N GLU A 161 -2.72 -10.93 -3.92
CA GLU A 161 -3.15 -9.99 -4.97
C GLU A 161 -4.63 -9.59 -4.79
N GLU A 162 -5.51 -10.56 -4.49
CA GLU A 162 -6.93 -10.29 -4.25
C GLU A 162 -7.14 -9.38 -3.03
N PHE A 163 -6.38 -9.60 -1.95
CA PHE A 163 -6.41 -8.74 -0.77
C PHE A 163 -5.91 -7.33 -1.05
N VAL A 164 -4.87 -7.18 -1.88
CA VAL A 164 -4.37 -5.87 -2.32
C VAL A 164 -5.43 -5.15 -3.15
N LEU A 165 -6.05 -5.82 -4.12
CA LEU A 165 -7.13 -5.25 -4.91
C LEU A 165 -8.30 -4.78 -4.02
N GLY A 166 -8.76 -5.65 -3.12
CA GLY A 166 -9.81 -5.34 -2.15
C GLY A 166 -9.43 -4.15 -1.26
N PHE A 167 -8.18 -4.09 -0.78
CA PHE A 167 -7.69 -2.94 -0.01
C PHE A 167 -7.72 -1.65 -0.82
N VAL A 168 -7.24 -1.65 -2.07
CA VAL A 168 -7.23 -0.44 -2.92
C VAL A 168 -8.64 0.09 -3.12
N VAL A 169 -9.60 -0.79 -3.43
CA VAL A 169 -11.02 -0.42 -3.58
C VAL A 169 -11.57 0.17 -2.28
N LEU A 170 -11.38 -0.52 -1.15
CA LEU A 170 -11.86 -0.07 0.15
C LEU A 170 -11.18 1.23 0.61
N HIS A 171 -9.90 1.41 0.31
CA HIS A 171 -9.13 2.59 0.64
C HIS A 171 -9.68 3.82 -0.08
N ILE A 172 -9.91 3.72 -1.39
CA ILE A 172 -10.50 4.81 -2.20
C ILE A 172 -11.95 5.06 -1.78
N ALA A 173 -12.75 4.03 -1.55
CA ALA A 173 -14.12 4.17 -1.08
C ALA A 173 -14.19 4.86 0.29
N ALA A 174 -13.33 4.48 1.24
CA ALA A 174 -13.24 5.10 2.55
C ALA A 174 -12.82 6.58 2.45
N LEU A 175 -11.87 6.88 1.56
CA LEU A 175 -11.44 8.26 1.28
C LEU A 175 -12.62 9.12 0.82
N ILE A 176 -13.34 8.68 -0.23
CA ILE A 176 -14.51 9.36 -0.76
C ILE A 176 -15.60 9.51 0.31
N LEU A 177 -15.90 8.43 1.04
CA LEU A 177 -16.92 8.45 2.09
C LEU A 177 -16.59 9.45 3.21
N HIS A 178 -15.34 9.50 3.65
CA HIS A 178 -14.91 10.47 4.66
C HIS A 178 -14.95 11.90 4.13
N GLU A 179 -14.53 12.16 2.88
CA GLU A 179 -14.63 13.48 2.28
C GLU A 179 -16.08 13.97 2.18
N VAL A 180 -16.99 13.12 1.67
CA VAL A 180 -18.41 13.45 1.52
C VAL A 180 -19.08 13.64 2.88
N ARG A 181 -18.82 12.75 3.84
CA ARG A 181 -19.51 12.76 5.14
C ARG A 181 -18.99 13.85 6.07
N HIS A 182 -17.69 14.14 6.02
CA HIS A 182 -17.10 15.15 6.89
C HIS A 182 -16.92 16.49 6.19
N GLY A 183 -17.05 16.60 4.86
CA GLY A 183 -16.94 17.85 4.12
C GLY A 183 -15.54 18.47 4.22
N VAL A 184 -14.50 17.63 4.26
CA VAL A 184 -13.10 18.06 4.37
C VAL A 184 -12.26 17.30 3.34
N PRO A 185 -11.45 17.99 2.51
CA PRO A 185 -10.66 17.33 1.47
C PRO A 185 -9.50 16.53 2.09
N MET A 186 -9.56 15.20 1.96
CA MET A 186 -8.59 14.24 2.51
C MET A 186 -7.52 13.90 1.48
N ALA A 187 -7.90 13.62 0.24
CA ALA A 187 -7.01 13.24 -0.86
C ALA A 187 -5.99 14.34 -1.16
N GLN A 188 -6.45 15.59 -1.07
CA GLN A 188 -5.66 16.78 -1.27
C GLN A 188 -4.43 16.85 -0.34
N ALA A 189 -4.49 16.24 0.86
CA ALA A 189 -3.38 16.22 1.80
C ALA A 189 -2.18 15.45 1.26
N MET A 190 -2.40 14.42 0.43
CA MET A 190 -1.31 13.66 -0.22
C MET A 190 -0.72 14.37 -1.43
N VAL A 191 -1.40 15.39 -1.96
CA VAL A 191 -0.87 16.24 -3.04
C VAL A 191 -0.12 17.43 -2.44
N SER A 192 -0.80 18.20 -1.58
CA SER A 192 -0.30 19.47 -1.05
C SER A 192 0.60 19.32 0.18
N GLY A 193 0.38 18.27 0.98
CA GLY A 193 0.94 18.12 2.32
C GLY A 193 0.15 18.82 3.43
N PHE A 194 -0.87 19.60 3.10
CA PHE A 194 -1.74 20.26 4.07
C PHE A 194 -2.96 19.41 4.36
N GLN A 195 -3.23 19.15 5.63
CA GLN A 195 -4.47 18.53 6.07
C GLN A 195 -5.39 19.61 6.62
N TYR A 196 -6.64 19.57 6.21
CA TYR A 196 -7.69 20.48 6.67
C TYR A 196 -8.53 19.81 7.75
N ARG A 197 -9.08 20.60 8.66
CA ARG A 197 -10.03 20.14 9.69
C ARG A 197 -11.06 21.23 9.98
N LYS A 198 -12.24 20.78 10.38
CA LYS A 198 -13.29 21.66 10.93
C LYS A 198 -12.85 22.15 12.30
N GLU A 199 -12.86 23.46 12.51
CA GLU A 199 -12.73 24.01 13.87
C GLU A 199 -13.91 23.53 14.71
N LYS A 200 -13.63 23.13 15.96
CA LYS A 200 -14.70 22.90 16.93
C LYS A 200 -15.21 24.26 17.37
N GLU A 201 -16.51 24.49 17.24
CA GLU A 201 -17.21 25.60 17.92
C GLU A 201 -17.03 25.50 19.44
#